data_AF-A0A962NB37-F1
#
_entry.id   AF-A0A962NB37-F1
#
_cell.length_a   1.000
_cell.length_b   1.000
_cell.length_c   1.000
_cell.angle_alpha   90.00
_cell.angle_beta   90.00
_cell.angle_gamma   90.00
#
_symmetry.space_group_name_H-M   'P 1'
#
loop_
_entity.id
_entity.type
_entity.pdbx_description
1 polymer ?
#
loop_
_entity_poly.entity_id
_entity_poly.type
_entity_poly.pdbx_seq_one_letter_code
_entity_poly.pdbx_strand_id
1 'polypeptide(L)'
;KLGESGDLAGWREHLCAPCAGNSRLVAAISAAFAAPCLHLTGLEGGGLHLRGPSSCGKSTVLALVASVCGPPEYRREWRLTDNSLESIAALHCDALLPLDEIGQLEPKHAGAVAYLLSNGQGKSRSRRDGSLRSPATWRLLFLSCGEVGLSDLIAEAGGRARAGMEVRVVDLSADAGTGLGIFERVPDGLSPGAFADRLKVAAATNYGTAWPAFLQALVANLDRHREHLRQELDRLCGMWVVGDAAGQVRRVARRFALIAAAGELATREGITGWPAGEAENAAWTCFVSWLAGRGGTGEAEPREMLRQVQHFLSLHSEGRFALKSRANDDRAPKTLLRAGWRAETERGVEHWVLPEIWRREVCAGFDPGQVARVLADRGLLMTEGKGFTRRERIGPGETYRVYRLLPGILECEP
;
A
#
# COMPACT_ATOMS: atom_id res chain seq x y z
N LYS A 1 -13.99 19.29 -10.04
CA LYS A 1 -15.13 20.18 -10.35
C LYS A 1 -16.35 19.27 -10.46
N LEU A 2 -17.42 19.51 -9.71
CA LEU A 2 -18.66 18.74 -9.89
C LEU A 2 -19.38 19.22 -11.17
N GLY A 3 -20.15 18.35 -11.78
CA GLY A 3 -20.93 18.62 -12.98
C GLY A 3 -21.69 17.38 -13.41
N GLU A 4 -22.72 17.54 -14.24
CA GLU A 4 -23.60 16.45 -14.65
C GLU A 4 -23.78 16.44 -16.17
N SER A 5 -23.82 15.25 -16.77
CA SER A 5 -24.16 15.02 -18.17
C SER A 5 -24.76 13.62 -18.33
N GLY A 6 -25.72 13.48 -19.24
CA GLY A 6 -26.49 12.25 -19.40
C GLY A 6 -27.49 12.06 -18.26
N ASP A 7 -27.86 10.81 -18.00
CA ASP A 7 -28.72 10.43 -16.88
C ASP A 7 -28.15 9.20 -16.14
N LEU A 8 -28.80 8.82 -15.04
CA LEU A 8 -28.36 7.67 -14.24
C LEU A 8 -28.50 6.35 -15.00
N ALA A 9 -29.51 6.20 -15.86
CA ALA A 9 -29.74 4.98 -16.61
C ALA A 9 -28.65 4.76 -17.66
N GLY A 10 -28.29 5.80 -18.41
CA GLY A 10 -27.18 5.81 -19.36
C GLY A 10 -25.84 5.59 -18.68
N TRP A 11 -25.58 6.22 -17.53
CA TRP A 11 -24.38 5.94 -16.72
C TRP A 11 -24.32 4.46 -16.30
N ARG A 12 -25.43 3.90 -15.83
CA ARG A 12 -25.53 2.50 -15.43
C ARG A 12 -25.31 1.55 -16.60
N GLU A 13 -26.02 1.73 -17.71
CA GLU A 13 -26.04 0.79 -18.84
C GLU A 13 -24.79 0.86 -19.70
N HIS A 14 -24.25 2.05 -19.93
CA HIS A 14 -23.13 2.25 -20.85
C HIS A 14 -21.77 2.28 -20.17
N LEU A 15 -21.74 2.49 -18.85
CA LEU A 15 -20.49 2.63 -18.09
C LEU A 15 -20.36 1.62 -16.95
N CYS A 16 -21.30 1.60 -16.01
CA CYS A 16 -21.15 0.82 -14.79
C CYS A 16 -21.37 -0.68 -15.00
N ALA A 17 -22.50 -1.09 -15.58
CA ALA A 17 -22.83 -2.50 -15.80
C ALA A 17 -21.81 -3.24 -16.67
N PRO A 18 -21.23 -2.65 -17.75
CA PRO A 18 -20.14 -3.27 -18.51
C PRO A 18 -18.88 -3.57 -17.70
N CYS A 19 -18.66 -2.89 -16.56
CA CYS A 19 -17.51 -3.14 -15.70
C CYS A 19 -17.62 -4.46 -14.90
N ALA A 20 -18.81 -5.06 -14.79
CA ALA A 20 -19.00 -6.30 -14.04
C ALA A 20 -18.04 -7.40 -14.53
N GLY A 21 -17.56 -8.22 -13.62
CA GLY A 21 -16.53 -9.23 -13.82
C GLY A 21 -15.13 -8.69 -14.09
N ASN A 22 -14.88 -7.38 -13.95
CA ASN A 22 -13.53 -6.80 -13.94
C ASN A 22 -13.21 -6.23 -12.55
N SER A 23 -12.42 -6.94 -11.74
CA SER A 23 -12.29 -6.65 -10.31
C SER A 23 -11.71 -5.27 -10.03
N ARG A 24 -10.71 -4.83 -10.80
CA ARG A 24 -10.07 -3.51 -10.61
C ARG A 24 -11.03 -2.36 -10.92
N LEU A 25 -11.90 -2.53 -11.92
CA LEU A 25 -12.88 -1.52 -12.30
C LEU A 25 -14.01 -1.44 -11.26
N VAL A 26 -14.57 -2.59 -10.90
CA VAL A 26 -15.66 -2.69 -9.92
C VAL A 26 -15.21 -2.19 -8.55
N ALA A 27 -14.04 -2.60 -8.06
CA ALA A 27 -13.51 -2.13 -6.78
C ALA A 27 -13.24 -0.62 -6.78
N ALA A 28 -12.74 -0.07 -7.89
CA ALA A 28 -12.49 1.36 -8.02
C ALA A 28 -13.77 2.19 -8.01
N ILE A 29 -14.80 1.79 -8.76
CA ILE A 29 -16.12 2.44 -8.73
C ILE A 29 -16.75 2.30 -7.34
N SER A 30 -16.67 1.12 -6.73
CA SER A 30 -17.18 0.88 -5.37
C SER A 30 -16.47 1.75 -4.32
N ALA A 31 -15.18 2.05 -4.51
CA ALA A 31 -14.46 2.97 -3.64
C ALA A 31 -15.03 4.39 -3.69
N ALA A 32 -15.60 4.82 -4.83
CA ALA A 32 -16.27 6.11 -4.93
C ALA A 32 -17.52 6.17 -4.04
N PHE A 33 -18.30 5.09 -3.99
CA PHE A 33 -19.46 4.97 -3.09
C PHE A 33 -19.07 4.76 -1.62
N ALA A 34 -17.88 4.20 -1.36
CA ALA A 34 -17.36 4.04 -0.01
C ALA A 34 -16.92 5.37 0.64
N ALA A 35 -16.55 6.38 -0.15
CA ALA A 35 -16.08 7.67 0.36
C ALA A 35 -17.06 8.34 1.35
N PRO A 36 -18.37 8.51 1.04
CA PRO A 36 -19.33 9.07 2.00
C PRO A 36 -19.66 8.12 3.16
N CYS A 37 -19.35 6.82 3.03
CA CYS A 37 -19.59 5.83 4.08
C CYS A 37 -18.54 5.86 5.20
N LEU A 38 -17.42 6.56 5.01
CA LEU A 38 -16.37 6.73 6.03
C LEU A 38 -16.93 7.32 7.33
N HIS A 39 -17.78 8.36 7.23
CA HIS A 39 -18.40 8.99 8.40
C HIS A 39 -19.30 8.03 9.19
N LEU A 40 -20.06 7.18 8.48
CA LEU A 40 -21.01 6.26 9.11
C LEU A 40 -20.32 5.12 9.86
N THR A 41 -19.19 4.68 9.32
CA THR A 41 -18.43 3.54 9.84
C THR A 41 -17.31 3.94 10.78
N GLY A 42 -16.94 5.22 10.83
CA GLY A 42 -15.85 5.73 11.65
C GLY A 42 -14.47 5.30 11.15
N LEU A 43 -14.38 4.79 9.91
CA LEU A 43 -13.12 4.40 9.31
C LEU A 43 -12.29 5.63 8.89
N GLU A 44 -10.97 5.50 9.04
CA GLU A 44 -10.03 6.52 8.56
C GLU A 44 -9.98 6.56 7.03
N GLY A 45 -9.58 7.72 6.50
CA GLY A 45 -9.28 7.87 5.08
C GLY A 45 -8.07 7.05 4.61
N GLY A 46 -7.80 7.12 3.33
CA GLY A 46 -6.68 6.45 2.69
C GLY A 46 -6.86 6.35 1.18
N GLY A 47 -5.99 5.60 0.53
CA GLY A 47 -6.06 5.46 -0.91
C GLY A 47 -5.74 4.07 -1.42
N LEU A 48 -6.22 3.81 -2.61
CA LEU A 48 -5.76 2.72 -3.46
C LEU A 48 -4.82 3.32 -4.51
N HIS A 49 -3.71 2.67 -4.77
CA HIS A 49 -2.78 3.06 -5.82
C HIS A 49 -2.65 1.92 -6.82
N LEU A 50 -3.08 2.13 -8.06
CA LEU A 50 -2.92 1.18 -9.15
C LEU A 50 -1.53 1.32 -9.77
N ARG A 51 -0.66 0.36 -9.49
CA ARG A 51 0.71 0.30 -10.00
C ARG A 51 0.82 -0.67 -11.16
N GLY A 52 1.42 -0.22 -12.25
CA GLY A 52 1.69 -1.09 -13.39
C GLY A 52 2.26 -0.33 -14.58
N PRO A 53 2.67 -1.02 -15.65
CA PRO A 53 3.30 -0.39 -16.80
C PRO A 53 2.35 0.58 -17.53
N SER A 54 2.91 1.48 -18.32
CA SER A 54 2.15 2.30 -19.27
C SER A 54 1.20 1.46 -20.13
N SER A 55 0.09 2.07 -20.54
CA SER A 55 -0.91 1.48 -21.43
C SER A 55 -1.64 0.22 -20.91
N CYS A 56 -1.57 -0.08 -19.61
CA CYS A 56 -2.32 -1.22 -19.03
C CYS A 56 -3.77 -0.90 -18.63
N GLY A 57 -4.27 0.33 -18.89
CA GLY A 57 -5.67 0.71 -18.64
C GLY A 57 -5.93 1.53 -17.36
N LYS A 58 -4.90 1.94 -16.61
CA LYS A 58 -5.03 2.71 -15.36
C LYS A 58 -5.85 4.00 -15.50
N SER A 59 -5.60 4.77 -16.57
CA SER A 59 -6.30 6.02 -16.84
C SER A 59 -7.78 5.82 -17.17
N THR A 60 -8.16 4.64 -17.69
CA THR A 60 -9.57 4.24 -17.87
C THR A 60 -10.26 4.15 -16.52
N VAL A 61 -9.62 3.53 -15.52
CA VAL A 61 -10.18 3.41 -14.17
C VAL A 61 -10.38 4.77 -13.52
N LEU A 62 -9.41 5.68 -13.68
CA LEU A 62 -9.59 7.05 -13.18
C LEU A 62 -10.75 7.78 -13.86
N ALA A 63 -10.97 7.56 -15.16
CA ALA A 63 -12.12 8.13 -15.87
C ALA A 63 -13.46 7.58 -15.35
N LEU A 64 -13.52 6.26 -15.12
CA LEU A 64 -14.70 5.60 -14.53
C LEU A 64 -15.02 6.18 -13.15
N VAL A 65 -14.02 6.30 -12.29
CA VAL A 65 -14.22 6.82 -10.93
C VAL A 65 -14.55 8.30 -10.92
N ALA A 66 -13.92 9.12 -11.77
CA ALA A 66 -14.27 10.53 -11.92
C ALA A 66 -15.74 10.70 -12.32
N SER A 67 -16.24 9.87 -13.24
CA SER A 67 -17.62 9.94 -13.74
C SER A 67 -18.68 9.77 -12.64
N VAL A 68 -18.35 9.14 -11.50
CA VAL A 68 -19.29 9.00 -10.38
C VAL A 68 -19.68 10.36 -9.83
N CYS A 69 -18.72 11.29 -9.75
CA CYS A 69 -18.88 12.61 -9.11
C CYS A 69 -18.96 13.77 -10.11
N GLY A 70 -18.37 13.65 -11.31
CA GLY A 70 -18.33 14.77 -12.23
C GLY A 70 -17.60 14.52 -13.56
N PRO A 71 -17.39 15.59 -14.35
CA PRO A 71 -16.80 15.50 -15.68
C PRO A 71 -15.34 15.04 -15.64
N PRO A 72 -14.69 14.76 -16.80
CA PRO A 72 -13.29 14.37 -16.86
C PRO A 72 -12.32 15.27 -16.08
N GLU A 73 -12.59 16.59 -15.98
CA GLU A 73 -11.77 17.55 -15.21
C GLU A 73 -11.96 17.44 -13.68
N TYR A 74 -12.80 16.53 -13.22
CA TYR A 74 -12.83 16.12 -11.83
C TYR A 74 -11.53 15.41 -11.44
N ARG A 75 -10.90 14.68 -12.38
CA ARG A 75 -9.57 14.08 -12.20
C ARG A 75 -8.51 15.15 -11.96
N ARG A 76 -7.60 14.86 -11.03
CA ARG A 76 -6.43 15.69 -10.71
C ARG A 76 -5.15 14.94 -11.03
N GLU A 77 -4.07 15.68 -11.21
CA GLU A 77 -2.71 15.14 -11.36
C GLU A 77 -1.95 15.32 -10.04
N TRP A 78 -0.94 14.49 -9.80
CA TRP A 78 -0.06 14.63 -8.63
C TRP A 78 0.88 15.84 -8.68
N ARG A 79 1.00 16.51 -9.83
CA ARG A 79 1.79 17.75 -10.02
C ARG A 79 1.18 18.95 -9.28
N LEU A 80 1.21 18.91 -7.96
CA LEU A 80 0.61 19.89 -7.05
C LEU A 80 1.56 20.20 -5.88
N THR A 81 1.49 21.43 -5.38
CA THR A 81 2.14 21.77 -4.10
C THR A 81 1.36 21.19 -2.92
N ASP A 82 2.02 20.99 -1.77
CA ASP A 82 1.35 20.56 -0.52
C ASP A 82 0.10 21.38 -0.21
N ASN A 83 0.17 22.71 -0.34
CA ASN A 83 -0.94 23.62 -0.04
C ASN A 83 -2.11 23.46 -1.02
N SER A 84 -1.79 23.24 -2.30
CA SER A 84 -2.80 22.96 -3.33
C SER A 84 -3.48 21.63 -3.03
N LEU A 85 -2.72 20.62 -2.59
CA LEU A 85 -3.24 19.30 -2.25
C LEU A 85 -4.15 19.34 -1.01
N GLU A 86 -3.79 20.09 0.04
CA GLU A 86 -4.68 20.34 1.20
C GLU A 86 -6.03 20.94 0.75
N SER A 87 -5.98 21.94 -0.13
CA SER A 87 -7.17 22.62 -0.62
C SER A 87 -8.04 21.70 -1.48
N ILE A 88 -7.41 20.88 -2.32
CA ILE A 88 -8.10 19.89 -3.15
C ILE A 88 -8.72 18.80 -2.29
N ALA A 89 -8.00 18.28 -1.29
CA ALA A 89 -8.53 17.27 -0.37
C ALA A 89 -9.76 17.79 0.40
N ALA A 90 -9.73 19.03 0.86
CA ALA A 90 -10.88 19.67 1.50
C ALA A 90 -12.10 19.78 0.57
N LEU A 91 -11.89 20.07 -0.71
CA LEU A 91 -12.96 20.13 -1.72
C LEU A 91 -13.54 18.75 -2.09
N HIS A 92 -12.86 17.66 -1.73
CA HIS A 92 -13.28 16.27 -1.99
C HIS A 92 -13.64 15.56 -0.68
N CYS A 93 -14.02 16.29 0.38
CA CYS A 93 -14.48 15.65 1.60
C CYS A 93 -15.71 14.78 1.32
N ASP A 94 -15.66 13.50 1.70
CA ASP A 94 -16.69 12.47 1.46
C ASP A 94 -16.94 12.15 -0.04
N ALA A 95 -16.10 12.66 -0.94
CA ALA A 95 -16.10 12.33 -2.37
C ALA A 95 -14.73 11.76 -2.76
N LEU A 96 -14.68 10.71 -3.58
CA LEU A 96 -13.38 10.12 -3.92
C LEU A 96 -12.55 11.11 -4.75
N LEU A 97 -11.26 11.26 -4.44
CA LEU A 97 -10.29 12.07 -5.21
C LEU A 97 -9.44 11.20 -6.15
N PRO A 98 -9.67 11.23 -7.48
CA PRO A 98 -8.82 10.54 -8.45
C PRO A 98 -7.56 11.37 -8.77
N LEU A 99 -6.39 10.75 -8.60
CA LEU A 99 -5.05 11.35 -8.78
C LEU A 99 -4.24 10.57 -9.83
N ASP A 100 -3.94 11.22 -10.94
CA ASP A 100 -3.17 10.65 -12.04
C ASP A 100 -1.67 10.93 -11.91
N GLU A 101 -0.88 9.98 -12.39
CA GLU A 101 0.58 10.02 -12.51
C GLU A 101 1.35 10.36 -11.22
N ILE A 102 1.43 9.41 -10.27
CA ILE A 102 2.18 9.63 -9.01
C ILE A 102 3.66 9.94 -9.23
N GLY A 103 4.23 9.54 -10.36
CA GLY A 103 5.62 9.86 -10.71
C GLY A 103 5.89 11.37 -10.84
N GLN A 104 4.86 12.20 -10.95
CA GLN A 104 4.99 13.66 -10.92
C GLN A 104 5.09 14.26 -9.50
N LEU A 105 4.88 13.46 -8.46
CA LEU A 105 5.07 13.89 -7.08
C LEU A 105 6.56 13.97 -6.75
N GLU A 106 7.01 15.10 -6.21
CA GLU A 106 8.40 15.24 -5.78
C GLU A 106 8.74 14.17 -4.70
N PRO A 107 9.77 13.32 -4.91
CA PRO A 107 10.11 12.21 -4.01
C PRO A 107 10.19 12.58 -2.53
N LYS A 108 10.79 13.74 -2.22
CA LYS A 108 10.91 14.28 -0.85
C LYS A 108 9.59 14.53 -0.12
N HIS A 109 8.47 14.69 -0.85
CA HIS A 109 7.14 14.96 -0.27
C HIS A 109 6.27 13.69 -0.17
N ALA A 110 6.64 12.60 -0.83
CA ALA A 110 5.84 11.38 -0.94
C ALA A 110 5.31 10.88 0.42
N GLY A 111 6.21 10.67 1.39
CA GLY A 111 5.82 10.17 2.71
C GLY A 111 4.89 11.11 3.49
N ALA A 112 5.14 12.42 3.42
CA ALA A 112 4.32 13.42 4.12
C ALA A 112 2.90 13.49 3.55
N VAL A 113 2.78 13.41 2.23
CA VAL A 113 1.52 13.49 1.50
C VAL A 113 0.61 12.28 1.78
N ALA A 114 1.18 11.08 1.90
CA ALA A 114 0.43 9.89 2.27
C ALA A 114 -0.25 10.02 3.64
N TYR A 115 0.44 10.61 4.62
CA TYR A 115 -0.15 10.92 5.93
C TYR A 115 -1.17 12.05 5.84
N LEU A 116 -0.85 13.12 5.13
CA LEU A 116 -1.73 14.28 4.97
C LEU A 116 -3.11 13.86 4.46
N LEU A 117 -3.17 13.16 3.33
CA LEU A 117 -4.42 12.75 2.70
C LEU A 117 -5.23 11.81 3.61
N SER A 118 -4.56 10.88 4.29
CA SER A 118 -5.22 9.84 5.09
C SER A 118 -5.69 10.30 6.46
N ASN A 119 -4.95 11.22 7.10
CA ASN A 119 -5.26 11.72 8.45
C ASN A 119 -6.38 12.76 8.44
N GLY A 120 -6.66 13.38 7.29
CA GLY A 120 -7.82 14.26 7.17
C GLY A 120 -7.67 15.65 7.76
N GLN A 121 -6.44 16.13 7.97
CA GLN A 121 -6.20 17.46 8.58
C GLN A 121 -5.01 18.18 7.93
N GLY A 122 -5.21 19.45 7.60
CA GLY A 122 -4.16 20.33 7.09
C GLY A 122 -3.25 20.89 8.17
N LYS A 123 -2.13 21.52 7.76
CA LYS A 123 -1.17 22.13 8.69
C LYS A 123 -1.84 23.25 9.51
N SER A 124 -1.63 23.23 10.83
CA SER A 124 -2.04 24.32 11.72
C SER A 124 -1.26 25.60 11.41
N ARG A 125 -1.93 26.76 11.43
CA ARG A 125 -1.33 28.06 11.13
C ARG A 125 -1.78 29.09 12.16
N SER A 126 -0.88 29.99 12.57
CA SER A 126 -1.26 31.14 13.40
C SER A 126 -1.94 32.22 12.56
N ARG A 127 -2.91 32.91 13.14
CA ARG A 127 -3.48 34.16 12.65
C ARG A 127 -2.51 35.32 12.93
N ARG A 128 -2.75 36.48 12.32
CA ARG A 128 -1.95 37.70 12.55
C ARG A 128 -1.98 38.17 14.00
N ASP A 129 -3.03 37.82 14.75
CA ASP A 129 -3.20 38.13 16.17
C ASP A 129 -2.54 37.10 17.11
N GLY A 130 -1.81 36.11 16.57
CA GLY A 130 -1.15 35.05 17.36
C GLY A 130 -2.06 33.90 17.77
N SER A 131 -3.37 33.97 17.54
CA SER A 131 -4.29 32.87 17.79
C SER A 131 -4.18 31.78 16.72
N LEU A 132 -4.53 30.54 17.04
CA LEU A 132 -4.49 29.43 16.07
C LEU A 132 -5.69 29.50 15.11
N ARG A 133 -5.43 29.40 13.81
CA ARG A 133 -6.47 29.18 12.79
C ARG A 133 -6.88 27.71 12.82
N SER A 134 -8.19 27.44 12.85
CA SER A 134 -8.72 26.08 12.71
C SER A 134 -8.19 25.45 11.42
N PRO A 135 -7.49 24.32 11.49
CA PRO A 135 -6.99 23.64 10.30
C PRO A 135 -8.15 23.17 9.44
N ALA A 136 -7.94 23.12 8.12
CA ALA A 136 -8.89 22.46 7.23
C ALA A 136 -8.95 20.97 7.56
N THR A 137 -10.14 20.40 7.58
CA THR A 137 -10.36 18.97 7.85
C THR A 137 -11.12 18.32 6.70
N TRP A 138 -10.82 17.06 6.40
CA TRP A 138 -11.51 16.27 5.39
C TRP A 138 -11.57 14.79 5.78
N ARG A 139 -12.47 14.05 5.15
CA ARG A 139 -12.50 12.59 5.14
C ARG A 139 -12.41 12.16 3.69
N LEU A 140 -11.40 11.37 3.34
CA LEU A 140 -11.07 11.15 1.95
C LEU A 140 -10.70 9.70 1.67
N LEU A 141 -11.34 9.14 0.65
CA LEU A 141 -10.76 8.08 -0.15
C LEU A 141 -10.18 8.69 -1.41
N PHE A 142 -9.01 8.22 -1.84
CA PHE A 142 -8.43 8.61 -3.12
C PHE A 142 -8.03 7.39 -3.92
N LEU A 143 -8.09 7.52 -5.25
CA LEU A 143 -7.57 6.52 -6.17
C LEU A 143 -6.42 7.15 -6.94
N SER A 144 -5.24 6.55 -6.83
CA SER A 144 -4.05 6.98 -7.54
C SER A 144 -3.66 5.95 -8.59
N CYS A 145 -2.93 6.36 -9.62
CA CYS A 145 -2.17 5.42 -10.45
C CYS A 145 -0.77 5.92 -10.82
N GLY A 146 0.07 5.00 -11.30
CA GLY A 146 1.42 5.29 -11.77
C GLY A 146 2.17 4.03 -12.17
N GLU A 147 3.39 4.20 -12.66
CA GLU A 147 4.33 3.08 -12.90
C GLU A 147 5.11 2.71 -11.64
N VAL A 148 5.34 3.70 -10.78
CA VAL A 148 6.03 3.56 -9.49
C VAL A 148 5.04 3.68 -8.35
N GLY A 149 5.32 3.00 -7.24
CA GLY A 149 4.55 3.11 -6.01
C GLY A 149 5.02 4.25 -5.12
N LEU A 150 4.26 4.50 -4.05
CA LEU A 150 4.66 5.47 -3.03
C LEU A 150 6.00 5.10 -2.37
N SER A 151 6.21 3.80 -2.10
CA SER A 151 7.44 3.32 -1.47
C SER A 151 8.67 3.53 -2.37
N ASP A 152 8.49 3.42 -3.68
CA ASP A 152 9.56 3.66 -4.66
C ASP A 152 9.98 5.14 -4.67
N LEU A 153 9.02 6.07 -4.64
CA LEU A 153 9.30 7.51 -4.53
C LEU A 153 9.98 7.88 -3.21
N ILE A 154 9.58 7.26 -2.10
CA ILE A 154 10.24 7.50 -0.80
C ILE A 154 11.69 7.01 -0.85
N ALA A 155 11.94 5.86 -1.49
CA ALA A 155 13.28 5.30 -1.65
C ALA A 155 14.16 6.17 -2.56
N GLU A 156 13.62 6.75 -3.63
CA GLU A 156 14.33 7.68 -4.52
C GLU A 156 14.85 8.92 -3.77
N ALA A 157 14.11 9.40 -2.77
CA ALA A 157 14.53 10.48 -1.89
C ALA A 157 15.58 10.06 -0.82
N GLY A 158 16.07 8.82 -0.86
CA GLY A 158 16.93 8.24 0.18
C GLY A 158 16.20 7.93 1.49
N GLY A 159 14.87 7.98 1.47
CA GLY A 159 14.01 7.64 2.60
C GLY A 159 13.67 6.16 2.65
N ARG A 160 12.96 5.76 3.70
CA ARG A 160 12.38 4.42 3.83
C ARG A 160 10.89 4.50 4.07
N ALA A 161 10.11 3.80 3.25
CA ALA A 161 8.69 3.62 3.51
C ALA A 161 8.51 2.79 4.80
N ARG A 162 7.73 3.32 5.73
CA ARG A 162 7.33 2.64 6.95
C ARG A 162 6.00 1.96 6.69
N ALA A 163 5.75 0.82 7.32
CA ALA A 163 4.55 0.06 7.05
C ALA A 163 3.25 0.81 7.39
N GLY A 164 3.31 1.79 8.30
CA GLY A 164 2.21 2.72 8.56
C GLY A 164 1.79 3.60 7.37
N MET A 165 2.70 3.91 6.44
CA MET A 165 2.40 4.61 5.18
C MET A 165 1.81 3.65 4.14
N GLU A 166 2.33 2.44 4.05
CA GLU A 166 1.89 1.44 3.07
C GLU A 166 0.47 0.93 3.31
N VAL A 167 0.01 0.89 4.57
CA VAL A 167 -1.39 0.58 4.89
C VAL A 167 -2.35 1.74 4.63
N ARG A 168 -1.84 2.95 4.43
CA ARG A 168 -2.62 4.15 4.12
C ARG A 168 -2.81 4.30 2.61
N VAL A 169 -1.77 3.97 1.83
CA VAL A 169 -1.81 3.95 0.37
C VAL A 169 -1.55 2.51 -0.09
N VAL A 170 -2.64 1.79 -0.33
CA VAL A 170 -2.61 0.38 -0.71
C VAL A 170 -2.12 0.26 -2.15
N ASP A 171 -0.90 -0.24 -2.33
CA ASP A 171 -0.31 -0.49 -3.65
C ASP A 171 -0.88 -1.78 -4.25
N LEU A 172 -1.76 -1.64 -5.24
CA LEU A 172 -2.44 -2.72 -5.93
C LEU A 172 -1.90 -2.87 -7.35
N SER A 173 -1.60 -4.10 -7.75
CA SER A 173 -1.26 -4.39 -9.14
C SER A 173 -2.40 -3.99 -10.08
N ALA A 174 -2.10 -3.11 -11.01
CA ALA A 174 -2.99 -2.73 -12.10
C ALA A 174 -3.20 -3.88 -13.09
N ASP A 175 -2.30 -4.85 -13.18
CA ASP A 175 -2.54 -6.06 -13.96
C ASP A 175 -3.49 -6.99 -13.19
N ALA A 176 -4.54 -7.43 -13.87
CA ALA A 176 -5.52 -8.41 -13.40
C ALA A 176 -5.00 -9.86 -13.50
N GLY A 177 -3.86 -10.09 -14.17
CA GLY A 177 -3.20 -11.39 -14.26
C GLY A 177 -3.75 -12.31 -15.36
N THR A 178 -4.55 -11.75 -16.28
CA THR A 178 -5.21 -12.47 -17.38
C THR A 178 -4.58 -12.19 -18.75
N GLY A 179 -3.53 -11.36 -18.80
CA GLY A 179 -2.92 -10.88 -20.04
C GLY A 179 -3.69 -9.77 -20.76
N LEU A 180 -4.76 -9.24 -20.15
CA LEU A 180 -5.58 -8.15 -20.71
C LEU A 180 -5.37 -6.81 -19.98
N GLY A 181 -4.30 -6.68 -19.20
CA GLY A 181 -4.00 -5.48 -18.40
C GLY A 181 -4.97 -5.37 -17.21
N ILE A 182 -5.65 -4.23 -17.08
CA ILE A 182 -6.60 -3.96 -15.99
C ILE A 182 -7.88 -4.82 -16.05
N PHE A 183 -8.10 -5.51 -17.15
CA PHE A 183 -9.33 -6.26 -17.41
C PHE A 183 -9.13 -7.75 -17.12
N GLU A 184 -10.11 -8.39 -16.51
CA GLU A 184 -10.28 -9.84 -16.47
C GLU A 184 -11.09 -10.33 -17.68
N ARG A 185 -12.00 -9.49 -18.18
CA ARG A 185 -12.84 -9.78 -19.34
C ARG A 185 -13.10 -8.53 -20.18
N VAL A 186 -13.19 -8.76 -21.48
CA VAL A 186 -13.65 -7.75 -22.45
C VAL A 186 -14.85 -8.31 -23.21
N PRO A 187 -15.76 -7.45 -23.71
CA PRO A 187 -16.87 -7.92 -24.55
C PRO A 187 -16.38 -8.67 -25.79
N ASP A 188 -17.15 -9.65 -26.25
CA ASP A 188 -16.79 -10.46 -27.42
C ASP A 188 -16.51 -9.60 -28.65
N GLY A 189 -15.41 -9.90 -29.34
CA GLY A 189 -14.99 -9.17 -30.54
C GLY A 189 -14.32 -7.81 -30.28
N LEU A 190 -14.14 -7.38 -29.01
CA LEU A 190 -13.41 -6.16 -28.69
C LEU A 190 -12.00 -6.48 -28.18
N SER A 191 -11.03 -5.64 -28.58
CA SER A 191 -9.73 -5.61 -27.92
C SER A 191 -9.80 -4.87 -26.57
N PRO A 192 -8.88 -5.13 -25.63
CA PRO A 192 -8.78 -4.35 -24.39
C PRO A 192 -8.69 -2.84 -24.60
N GLY A 193 -7.96 -2.40 -25.64
CA GLY A 193 -7.88 -0.99 -26.01
C GLY A 193 -9.22 -0.42 -26.46
N ALA A 194 -9.93 -1.12 -27.35
CA ALA A 194 -11.24 -0.69 -27.84
C ALA A 194 -12.28 -0.63 -26.70
N PHE A 195 -12.23 -1.58 -25.76
CA PHE A 195 -13.10 -1.54 -24.59
C PHE A 195 -12.76 -0.38 -23.66
N ALA A 196 -11.47 -0.13 -23.40
CA ALA A 196 -11.02 1.03 -22.63
C ALA A 196 -11.49 2.36 -23.24
N ASP A 197 -11.37 2.53 -24.55
CA ASP A 197 -11.80 3.75 -25.24
C ASP A 197 -13.31 3.93 -25.20
N ARG A 198 -14.08 2.84 -25.38
CA ARG A 198 -15.53 2.86 -25.21
C ARG A 198 -15.94 3.33 -23.82
N LEU A 199 -15.29 2.81 -22.77
CA LEU A 199 -15.55 3.22 -21.39
C LEU A 199 -15.18 4.69 -21.16
N LYS A 200 -14.06 5.18 -21.71
CA LYS A 200 -13.68 6.59 -21.60
C LYS A 200 -14.68 7.52 -22.28
N VAL A 201 -15.17 7.16 -23.47
CA VAL A 201 -16.19 7.92 -24.19
C VAL A 201 -17.49 7.96 -23.38
N ALA A 202 -17.93 6.82 -22.85
CA ALA A 202 -19.13 6.75 -22.02
C ALA A 202 -18.97 7.57 -20.72
N ALA A 203 -17.81 7.56 -20.08
CA ALA A 203 -17.51 8.37 -18.88
C ALA A 203 -17.46 9.87 -19.18
N ALA A 204 -17.10 10.26 -20.40
CA ALA A 204 -17.06 11.65 -20.83
C ALA A 204 -18.43 12.22 -21.19
N THR A 205 -19.43 11.37 -21.44
CA THR A 205 -20.81 11.78 -21.81
C THR A 205 -21.85 11.48 -20.75
N ASN A 206 -21.58 10.53 -19.85
CA ASN A 206 -22.43 10.16 -18.73
C ASN A 206 -21.62 10.30 -17.44
N TYR A 207 -21.90 11.32 -16.64
CA TYR A 207 -21.19 11.57 -15.39
C TYR A 207 -22.01 12.41 -14.40
N GLY A 208 -21.63 12.34 -13.12
CA GLY A 208 -22.15 13.18 -12.05
C GLY A 208 -23.53 12.81 -11.53
N THR A 209 -24.19 11.81 -12.12
CA THR A 209 -25.55 11.38 -11.75
C THR A 209 -25.55 10.30 -10.65
N ALA A 210 -24.52 9.45 -10.61
CA ALA A 210 -24.44 8.32 -9.69
C ALA A 210 -24.21 8.73 -8.23
N TRP A 211 -23.33 9.69 -7.96
CA TRP A 211 -23.05 10.12 -6.59
C TRP A 211 -24.25 10.80 -5.90
N PRO A 212 -24.96 11.77 -6.52
CA PRO A 212 -26.18 12.32 -5.94
C PRO A 212 -27.26 11.26 -5.70
N ALA A 213 -27.47 10.33 -6.64
CA ALA A 213 -28.43 9.24 -6.48
C ALA A 213 -28.08 8.34 -5.28
N PHE A 214 -26.80 7.98 -5.12
CA PHE A 214 -26.32 7.21 -3.98
C PHE A 214 -26.50 7.97 -2.67
N LEU A 215 -26.15 9.26 -2.63
CA LEU A 215 -26.33 10.07 -1.43
C LEU A 215 -27.80 10.21 -1.05
N GLN A 216 -28.71 10.41 -2.02
CA GLN A 216 -30.16 10.47 -1.76
C GLN A 216 -30.67 9.16 -1.15
N ALA A 217 -30.27 8.01 -1.69
CA ALA A 217 -30.62 6.71 -1.12
C ALA A 217 -30.03 6.54 0.30
N LEU A 218 -28.77 6.91 0.49
CA LEU A 218 -28.07 6.80 1.76
C LEU A 218 -28.72 7.65 2.87
N VAL A 219 -29.08 8.90 2.58
CA VAL A 219 -29.68 9.81 3.57
C VAL A 219 -31.15 9.52 3.84
N ALA A 220 -31.86 8.89 2.90
CA ALA A 220 -33.26 8.49 3.09
C ALA A 220 -33.43 7.51 4.27
N ASN A 221 -32.42 6.67 4.55
CA ASN A 221 -32.44 5.71 5.66
C ASN A 221 -31.08 5.62 6.37
N LEU A 222 -30.52 6.77 6.77
CA LEU A 222 -29.13 6.88 7.23
C LEU A 222 -28.74 5.91 8.36
N ASP A 223 -29.57 5.78 9.40
CA ASP A 223 -29.26 4.91 10.54
C ASP A 223 -29.33 3.42 10.16
N ARG A 224 -30.28 3.04 9.29
CA ARG A 224 -30.36 1.67 8.76
C ARG A 224 -29.14 1.33 7.92
N HIS A 225 -28.72 2.23 7.03
CA HIS A 225 -27.54 2.01 6.20
C HIS A 225 -26.26 2.01 7.04
N ARG A 226 -26.16 2.88 8.06
CA ARG A 226 -25.05 2.87 9.03
C ARG A 226 -24.91 1.51 9.71
N GLU A 227 -26.00 0.98 10.24
CA GLU A 227 -26.00 -0.32 10.92
C GLU A 227 -25.65 -1.45 9.97
N HIS A 228 -26.27 -1.47 8.78
CA HIS A 228 -25.96 -2.45 7.75
C HIS A 228 -24.49 -2.42 7.32
N LEU A 229 -23.92 -1.24 7.07
CA LEU A 229 -22.50 -1.11 6.70
C LEU A 229 -21.56 -1.63 7.81
N ARG A 230 -21.91 -1.45 9.09
CA ARG A 230 -21.13 -2.00 10.22
C ARG A 230 -21.21 -3.52 10.27
N GLN A 231 -22.40 -4.07 10.10
CA GLN A 231 -22.61 -5.52 10.05
C GLN A 231 -21.84 -6.17 8.90
N GLU A 232 -21.89 -5.57 7.70
CA GLU A 232 -21.12 -6.06 6.55
C GLU A 232 -19.61 -5.94 6.77
N LEU A 233 -19.13 -4.85 7.38
CA LEU A 233 -17.72 -4.71 7.74
C LEU A 233 -17.26 -5.84 8.67
N ASP A 234 -18.02 -6.13 9.72
CA ASP A 234 -17.67 -7.16 10.69
C ASP A 234 -17.76 -8.56 10.05
N ARG A 235 -18.78 -8.83 9.24
CA ARG A 235 -18.91 -10.09 8.47
C ARG A 235 -17.71 -10.31 7.55
N LEU A 236 -17.43 -9.34 6.67
CA LEU A 236 -16.37 -9.44 5.68
C LEU A 236 -14.99 -9.54 6.35
N CYS A 237 -14.72 -8.73 7.38
CA CYS A 237 -13.45 -8.81 8.09
C CYS A 237 -13.27 -10.15 8.83
N GLY A 238 -14.34 -10.71 9.40
CA GLY A 238 -14.33 -12.02 10.02
C GLY A 238 -14.06 -13.16 9.04
N MET A 239 -14.53 -13.03 7.79
CA MET A 239 -14.27 -14.00 6.72
C MET A 239 -12.87 -13.85 6.11
N TRP A 240 -12.44 -12.62 5.85
CA TRP A 240 -11.22 -12.33 5.08
C TRP A 240 -9.95 -12.41 5.90
N VAL A 241 -10.05 -12.19 7.22
CA VAL A 241 -8.89 -12.12 8.10
C VAL A 241 -8.98 -13.23 9.14
N VAL A 242 -8.44 -14.39 8.79
CA VAL A 242 -8.39 -15.58 9.66
C VAL A 242 -7.10 -15.58 10.49
N GLY A 243 -7.18 -16.01 11.75
CA GLY A 243 -6.04 -16.18 12.65
C GLY A 243 -5.40 -14.87 13.13
N ASP A 244 -4.11 -14.93 13.50
CA ASP A 244 -3.32 -13.81 14.04
C ASP A 244 -2.71 -12.92 12.95
N ALA A 245 -3.53 -12.52 11.96
CA ALA A 245 -3.07 -11.58 10.95
C ALA A 245 -2.62 -10.25 11.57
N ALA A 246 -1.51 -9.71 11.05
CA ALA A 246 -0.93 -8.45 11.51
C ALA A 246 -1.96 -7.32 11.47
N GLY A 247 -1.87 -6.36 12.41
CA GLY A 247 -2.80 -5.21 12.48
C GLY A 247 -2.88 -4.41 11.18
N GLN A 248 -1.79 -4.41 10.41
CA GLN A 248 -1.71 -3.81 9.07
C GLN A 248 -2.63 -4.48 8.05
N VAL A 249 -2.69 -5.81 8.04
CA VAL A 249 -3.57 -6.59 7.16
C VAL A 249 -5.03 -6.34 7.54
N ARG A 250 -5.34 -6.36 8.84
CA ARG A 250 -6.70 -6.02 9.35
C ARG A 250 -7.16 -4.64 8.89
N ARG A 251 -6.25 -3.66 8.90
CA ARG A 251 -6.55 -2.29 8.47
C ARG A 251 -6.87 -2.20 6.98
N VAL A 252 -6.10 -2.88 6.13
CA VAL A 252 -6.35 -2.90 4.69
C VAL A 252 -7.60 -3.71 4.35
N ALA A 253 -7.82 -4.85 5.01
CA ALA A 253 -9.03 -5.64 4.88
C ALA A 253 -10.29 -4.82 5.22
N ARG A 254 -10.27 -4.05 6.32
CA ARG A 254 -11.38 -3.13 6.67
C ARG A 254 -11.68 -2.11 5.58
N ARG A 255 -10.67 -1.59 4.89
CA ARG A 255 -10.88 -0.66 3.77
C ARG A 255 -11.54 -1.37 2.58
N PHE A 256 -11.03 -2.53 2.17
CA PHE A 256 -11.67 -3.30 1.10
C PHE A 256 -13.08 -3.78 1.47
N ALA A 257 -13.34 -4.07 2.75
CA ALA A 257 -14.65 -4.47 3.23
C ALA A 257 -15.65 -3.30 3.14
N LEU A 258 -15.21 -2.07 3.44
CA LEU A 258 -16.04 -0.89 3.20
C LEU A 258 -16.33 -0.70 1.71
N ILE A 259 -15.32 -0.89 0.85
CA ILE A 259 -15.46 -0.80 -0.61
C ILE A 259 -16.49 -1.83 -1.10
N ALA A 260 -16.39 -3.09 -0.68
CA ALA A 260 -17.37 -4.13 -0.98
C ALA A 260 -18.78 -3.72 -0.53
N ALA A 261 -18.94 -3.39 0.76
CA ALA A 261 -20.24 -3.09 1.35
C ALA A 261 -20.92 -1.88 0.70
N ALA A 262 -20.16 -0.84 0.35
CA ALA A 262 -20.69 0.33 -0.34
C ALA A 262 -21.07 0.04 -1.80
N GLY A 263 -20.30 -0.79 -2.51
CA GLY A 263 -20.63 -1.23 -3.87
C GLY A 263 -21.86 -2.13 -3.91
N GLU A 264 -22.00 -3.05 -2.95
CA GLU A 264 -23.21 -3.87 -2.78
C GLU A 264 -24.42 -3.01 -2.43
N LEU A 265 -24.26 -2.03 -1.54
CA LEU A 265 -25.32 -1.07 -1.24
C LEU A 265 -25.77 -0.30 -2.49
N ALA A 266 -24.84 0.27 -3.26
CA ALA A 266 -25.17 0.97 -4.50
C ALA A 266 -25.87 0.05 -5.52
N THR A 267 -25.49 -1.24 -5.55
CA THR A 267 -26.12 -2.25 -6.38
C THR A 267 -27.57 -2.50 -5.97
N ARG A 268 -27.85 -2.67 -4.67
CA ARG A 268 -29.22 -2.85 -4.16
C ARG A 268 -30.11 -1.64 -4.39
N GLU A 269 -29.56 -0.43 -4.35
CA GLU A 269 -30.29 0.81 -4.67
C GLU A 269 -30.46 1.02 -6.19
N GLY A 270 -30.04 0.04 -7.02
CA GLY A 270 -30.27 0.05 -8.47
C GLY A 270 -29.34 0.97 -9.27
N ILE A 271 -28.24 1.43 -8.68
CA ILE A 271 -27.34 2.43 -9.27
C ILE A 271 -26.33 1.79 -10.24
N THR A 272 -25.79 0.62 -9.90
CA THR A 272 -24.66 0.01 -10.63
C THR A 272 -25.07 -0.88 -11.79
N GLY A 273 -26.22 -1.57 -11.67
CA GLY A 273 -26.64 -2.60 -12.61
C GLY A 273 -25.83 -3.90 -12.52
N TRP A 274 -25.05 -4.10 -11.45
CA TRP A 274 -24.29 -5.32 -11.20
C TRP A 274 -25.16 -6.44 -10.60
N PRO A 275 -24.77 -7.72 -10.76
CA PRO A 275 -25.36 -8.79 -9.97
C PRO A 275 -24.92 -8.67 -8.50
N ALA A 276 -25.74 -9.18 -7.57
CA ALA A 276 -25.40 -9.23 -6.16
C ALA A 276 -24.10 -10.05 -5.94
N GLY A 277 -23.21 -9.56 -5.09
CA GLY A 277 -21.91 -10.15 -4.80
C GLY A 277 -20.78 -9.73 -5.75
N GLU A 278 -21.07 -8.97 -6.81
CA GLU A 278 -20.05 -8.48 -7.74
C GLU A 278 -19.02 -7.56 -7.05
N ALA A 279 -19.50 -6.63 -6.20
CA ALA A 279 -18.62 -5.70 -5.51
C ALA A 279 -17.82 -6.39 -4.41
N GLU A 280 -18.43 -7.34 -3.70
CA GLU A 280 -17.74 -8.19 -2.72
C GLU A 280 -16.61 -9.01 -3.36
N ASN A 281 -16.91 -9.71 -4.46
CA ASN A 281 -15.95 -10.52 -5.19
C ASN A 281 -14.79 -9.69 -5.74
N ALA A 282 -15.08 -8.51 -6.30
CA ALA A 282 -14.08 -7.59 -6.81
C ALA A 282 -13.15 -7.09 -5.71
N ALA A 283 -13.70 -6.61 -4.59
CA ALA A 283 -12.93 -6.12 -3.46
C ALA A 283 -12.08 -7.24 -2.82
N TRP A 284 -12.62 -8.45 -2.69
CA TRP A 284 -11.89 -9.62 -2.22
C TRP A 284 -10.73 -9.96 -3.15
N THR A 285 -10.96 -9.99 -4.47
CA THR A 285 -9.92 -10.28 -5.47
C THR A 285 -8.78 -9.26 -5.41
N CYS A 286 -9.10 -7.96 -5.29
CA CYS A 286 -8.11 -6.92 -5.10
C CYS A 286 -7.37 -7.05 -3.75
N PHE A 287 -8.06 -7.38 -2.65
CA PHE A 287 -7.43 -7.59 -1.35
C PHE A 287 -6.45 -8.77 -1.37
N VAL A 288 -6.83 -9.91 -1.96
CA VAL A 288 -5.96 -11.08 -2.12
C VAL A 288 -4.76 -10.76 -3.00
N SER A 289 -4.97 -10.03 -4.11
CA SER A 289 -3.88 -9.59 -4.98
C SER A 289 -2.88 -8.69 -4.24
N TRP A 290 -3.37 -7.76 -3.41
CA TRP A 290 -2.52 -6.94 -2.55
C TRP A 290 -1.77 -7.79 -1.52
N LEU A 291 -2.47 -8.72 -0.85
CA LEU A 291 -1.88 -9.59 0.17
C LEU A 291 -0.76 -10.46 -0.40
N ALA A 292 -0.94 -10.98 -1.61
CA ALA A 292 0.08 -11.74 -2.33
C ALA A 292 1.31 -10.86 -2.65
N GLY A 293 1.10 -9.64 -3.16
CA GLY A 293 2.19 -8.69 -3.45
C GLY A 293 2.97 -8.25 -2.20
N ARG A 294 2.30 -8.20 -1.04
CA ARG A 294 2.92 -7.94 0.27
C ARG A 294 3.75 -9.12 0.80
N GLY A 295 3.54 -10.33 0.29
CA GLY A 295 4.17 -11.56 0.75
C GLY A 295 3.39 -12.32 1.83
N GLY A 296 2.12 -11.99 2.08
CA GLY A 296 1.23 -12.73 2.99
C GLY A 296 0.76 -11.99 4.25
N THR A 297 0.18 -12.72 5.20
CA THR A 297 -0.56 -12.20 6.38
C THR A 297 0.31 -11.70 7.53
N GLY A 298 1.62 -11.97 7.48
CA GLY A 298 2.59 -11.56 8.50
C GLY A 298 2.94 -10.06 8.47
N GLU A 299 3.73 -9.62 9.45
CA GLU A 299 4.32 -8.29 9.45
C GLU A 299 5.37 -8.18 8.33
N ALA A 300 5.27 -7.13 7.50
CA ALA A 300 6.22 -6.91 6.41
C ALA A 300 7.60 -6.47 6.93
N GLU A 301 7.64 -5.77 8.06
CA GLU A 301 8.87 -5.22 8.64
C GLU A 301 9.88 -6.31 9.08
N PRO A 302 9.52 -7.33 9.88
CA PRO A 302 10.44 -8.42 10.24
C PRO A 302 10.99 -9.21 9.05
N ARG A 303 10.21 -9.33 7.97
CA ARG A 303 10.65 -10.00 6.74
C ARG A 303 11.69 -9.17 6.00
N GLU A 304 11.43 -7.88 5.86
CA GLU A 304 12.37 -6.96 5.20
C GLU A 304 13.66 -6.81 6.01
N MET A 305 13.58 -6.80 7.35
CA MET A 305 14.76 -6.84 8.22
C MET A 305 15.63 -8.08 7.95
N LEU A 306 15.02 -9.26 7.85
CA LEU A 306 15.74 -10.50 7.56
C LEU A 306 16.34 -10.47 6.13
N ARG A 307 15.55 -10.05 5.14
CA ARG A 307 16.02 -9.90 3.75
C ARG A 307 17.21 -8.95 3.63
N GLN A 308 17.20 -7.83 4.35
CA GLN A 308 18.30 -6.86 4.35
C GLN A 308 19.59 -7.48 4.92
N VAL A 309 19.49 -8.26 6.01
CA VAL A 309 20.65 -8.96 6.58
C VAL A 309 21.16 -10.04 5.62
N GLN A 310 20.26 -10.85 5.04
CA GLN A 310 20.60 -11.84 4.02
C GLN A 310 21.31 -11.21 2.83
N HIS A 311 20.78 -10.10 2.30
CA HIS A 311 21.35 -9.39 1.17
C HIS A 311 22.77 -8.88 1.46
N PHE A 312 22.98 -8.26 2.63
CA PHE A 312 24.31 -7.81 3.05
C PHE A 312 25.30 -8.97 3.14
N LEU A 313 24.88 -10.09 3.74
CA LEU A 313 25.74 -11.27 3.85
C LEU A 313 26.05 -11.86 2.47
N SER A 314 25.06 -12.06 1.60
CA SER A 314 25.26 -12.61 0.26
C SER A 314 26.21 -11.75 -0.60
N LEU A 315 26.13 -10.42 -0.50
CA LEU A 315 27.02 -9.52 -1.23
C LEU A 315 28.45 -9.46 -0.67
N HIS A 316 28.61 -9.65 0.64
CA HIS A 316 29.85 -9.28 1.33
C HIS A 316 30.55 -10.44 2.05
N SER A 317 29.94 -11.63 2.13
CA SER A 317 30.45 -12.78 2.88
C SER A 317 31.89 -13.13 2.52
N GLU A 318 32.25 -13.16 1.23
CA GLU A 318 33.62 -13.52 0.83
C GLU A 318 34.60 -12.36 0.91
N GLY A 319 34.16 -11.14 0.59
CA GLY A 319 35.03 -9.97 0.43
C GLY A 319 35.30 -9.18 1.71
N ARG A 320 34.33 -9.12 2.64
CA ARG A 320 34.41 -8.28 3.86
C ARG A 320 34.41 -9.08 5.16
N PHE A 321 34.26 -10.41 5.12
CA PHE A 321 34.39 -11.26 6.30
C PHE A 321 35.65 -12.13 6.21
N ALA A 322 36.56 -11.93 7.16
CA ALA A 322 37.77 -12.74 7.25
C ALA A 322 37.44 -14.16 7.75
N LEU A 323 38.19 -15.17 7.30
CA LEU A 323 38.06 -16.52 7.87
C LEU A 323 38.48 -16.50 9.34
N LYS A 324 37.58 -16.91 10.23
CA LYS A 324 37.81 -16.93 11.69
C LYS A 324 39.03 -17.78 12.06
N SER A 325 39.28 -18.87 11.32
CA SER A 325 40.44 -19.76 11.51
C SER A 325 41.78 -19.13 11.12
N ARG A 326 41.78 -18.12 10.25
CA ARG A 326 42.98 -17.43 9.74
C ARG A 326 43.09 -15.99 10.22
N ALA A 327 42.39 -15.63 11.29
CA ALA A 327 42.32 -14.25 11.77
C ALA A 327 43.69 -13.64 12.14
N ASN A 328 44.68 -14.47 12.51
CA ASN A 328 46.05 -14.07 12.89
C ASN A 328 47.11 -14.66 11.95
N ASP A 329 46.75 -15.05 10.73
CA ASP A 329 47.71 -15.51 9.73
C ASP A 329 48.26 -14.31 8.96
N ASP A 330 49.52 -13.93 9.20
CA ASP A 330 50.21 -12.83 8.51
C ASP A 330 50.31 -13.03 6.99
N ARG A 331 50.06 -14.26 6.51
CA ARG A 331 50.01 -14.61 5.07
C ARG A 331 48.59 -14.58 4.49
N ALA A 332 47.56 -14.35 5.32
CA ALA A 332 46.21 -14.21 4.82
C ALA A 332 46.03 -12.88 4.08
N PRO A 333 45.27 -12.86 2.96
CA PRO A 333 44.98 -11.63 2.25
C PRO A 333 44.26 -10.63 3.17
N LYS A 334 44.69 -9.37 3.16
CA LYS A 334 44.08 -8.31 3.96
C LYS A 334 42.64 -8.09 3.52
N THR A 335 41.69 -8.34 4.41
CA THR A 335 40.28 -7.99 4.21
C THR A 335 40.11 -6.48 4.30
N LEU A 336 39.98 -5.81 3.16
CA LEU A 336 39.68 -4.38 3.09
C LEU A 336 38.26 -4.11 3.62
N LEU A 337 38.07 -3.02 4.36
CA LEU A 337 36.77 -2.61 4.94
C LEU A 337 36.04 -3.74 5.70
N ARG A 338 36.78 -4.47 6.56
CA ARG A 338 36.30 -5.65 7.28
C ARG A 338 34.97 -5.39 8.01
N ALA A 339 33.96 -6.17 7.65
CA ALA A 339 32.64 -6.20 8.28
C ALA A 339 32.60 -7.13 9.51
N GLY A 340 33.47 -8.14 9.52
CA GLY A 340 33.50 -9.15 10.56
C GLY A 340 34.31 -10.39 10.20
N TRP A 341 33.89 -11.54 10.71
CA TRP A 341 34.47 -12.85 10.42
C TRP A 341 33.43 -13.87 9.99
N ARG A 342 33.85 -14.89 9.26
CA ARG A 342 33.03 -16.04 8.90
C ARG A 342 33.73 -17.36 9.20
N ALA A 343 32.95 -18.42 9.38
CA ALA A 343 33.46 -19.78 9.52
C ALA A 343 32.47 -20.74 8.88
N GLU A 344 33.00 -21.71 8.14
CA GLU A 344 32.21 -22.81 7.64
C GLU A 344 32.03 -23.84 8.76
N THR A 345 30.79 -24.29 8.90
CA THR A 345 30.38 -25.35 9.81
C THR A 345 29.66 -26.43 9.02
N GLU A 346 29.44 -27.61 9.61
CA GLU A 346 28.66 -28.68 8.98
C GLU A 346 27.22 -28.26 8.62
N ARG A 347 26.70 -27.21 9.28
CA ARG A 347 25.35 -26.68 9.08
C ARG A 347 25.31 -25.45 8.17
N GLY A 348 26.43 -25.07 7.56
CA GLY A 348 26.57 -23.89 6.72
C GLY A 348 27.48 -22.81 7.33
N VAL A 349 27.37 -21.57 6.85
CA VAL A 349 28.31 -20.48 7.19
C VAL A 349 27.80 -19.66 8.38
N GLU A 350 28.60 -19.57 9.44
CA GLU A 350 28.37 -18.62 10.54
C GLU A 350 29.06 -17.29 10.26
N HIS A 351 28.44 -16.19 10.71
CA HIS A 351 29.00 -14.83 10.58
C HIS A 351 29.07 -14.13 11.94
N TRP A 352 30.19 -13.46 12.21
CA TRP A 352 30.39 -12.60 13.36
C TRP A 352 30.54 -11.17 12.87
N VAL A 353 29.48 -10.37 13.01
CA VAL A 353 29.41 -8.99 12.51
C VAL A 353 29.85 -8.01 13.59
N LEU A 354 30.68 -7.05 13.23
CA LEU A 354 31.11 -5.98 14.13
C LEU A 354 29.95 -5.03 14.48
N PRO A 355 29.82 -4.54 15.73
CA PRO A 355 28.67 -3.74 16.15
C PRO A 355 28.51 -2.39 15.45
N GLU A 356 29.60 -1.80 14.97
CA GLU A 356 29.53 -0.56 14.20
C GLU A 356 28.96 -0.81 12.80
N ILE A 357 29.44 -1.86 12.12
CA ILE A 357 28.96 -2.30 10.81
C ILE A 357 27.50 -2.75 10.90
N TRP A 358 27.15 -3.48 11.95
CA TRP A 358 25.77 -3.87 12.24
C TRP A 358 24.83 -2.66 12.26
N ARG A 359 25.19 -1.61 13.00
CA ARG A 359 24.35 -0.42 13.17
C ARG A 359 24.32 0.47 11.94
N ARG A 360 25.46 0.68 11.28
CA ARG A 360 25.59 1.66 10.20
C ARG A 360 25.26 1.12 8.81
N GLU A 361 25.52 -0.16 8.58
CA GLU A 361 25.42 -0.76 7.25
C GLU A 361 24.35 -1.85 7.22
N VAL A 362 24.48 -2.88 8.07
CA VAL A 362 23.56 -4.03 8.05
C VAL A 362 22.14 -3.61 8.40
N CYS A 363 21.98 -2.77 9.42
CA CYS A 363 20.67 -2.27 9.88
C CYS A 363 20.37 -0.85 9.39
N ALA A 364 21.04 -0.37 8.34
CA ALA A 364 20.77 0.96 7.80
C ALA A 364 19.26 1.15 7.55
N GLY A 365 18.68 2.20 8.12
CA GLY A 365 17.24 2.49 8.02
C GLY A 365 16.32 1.63 8.91
N PHE A 366 16.84 0.83 9.83
CA PHE A 366 16.08 0.09 10.85
C PHE A 366 16.65 0.32 12.26
N ASP A 367 15.85 0.06 13.30
CA ASP A 367 16.37 -0.02 14.66
C ASP A 367 17.24 -1.29 14.82
N PRO A 368 18.54 -1.17 15.15
CA PRO A 368 19.43 -2.33 15.22
C PRO A 368 19.05 -3.35 16.30
N GLY A 369 18.35 -2.93 17.35
CA GLY A 369 17.86 -3.80 18.41
C GLY A 369 16.63 -4.59 17.96
N GLN A 370 15.73 -3.97 17.19
CA GLN A 370 14.57 -4.62 16.59
C GLN A 370 15.00 -5.69 15.58
N VAL A 371 15.96 -5.39 14.68
CA VAL A 371 16.51 -6.37 13.74
C VAL A 371 17.11 -7.56 14.50
N ALA A 372 17.91 -7.29 15.54
CA ALA A 372 18.53 -8.33 16.34
C ALA A 372 17.50 -9.20 17.08
N ARG A 373 16.41 -8.60 17.59
CA ARG A 373 15.30 -9.32 18.20
C ARG A 373 14.60 -10.23 17.21
N VAL A 374 14.26 -9.72 16.02
CA VAL A 374 13.63 -10.50 14.94
C VAL A 374 14.47 -11.73 14.58
N LEU A 375 15.80 -11.58 14.49
CA LEU A 375 16.68 -12.71 14.21
C LEU A 375 16.78 -13.67 15.41
N ALA A 376 16.81 -13.16 16.65
CA ALA A 376 16.86 -13.99 17.85
C ALA A 376 15.58 -14.83 18.01
N ASP A 377 14.41 -14.24 17.78
CA ASP A 377 13.11 -14.92 17.88
C ASP A 377 12.97 -16.05 16.84
N ARG A 378 13.66 -15.92 15.70
CA ARG A 378 13.77 -16.96 14.65
C ARG A 378 14.92 -17.95 14.87
N GLY A 379 15.68 -17.82 15.96
CA GLY A 379 16.84 -18.68 16.22
C GLY A 379 17.99 -18.49 15.23
N LEU A 380 18.09 -17.31 14.58
CA LEU A 380 19.11 -16.95 13.59
C LEU A 380 20.24 -16.10 14.18
N LEU A 381 20.06 -15.56 15.38
CA LEU A 381 21.07 -14.79 16.12
C LEU A 381 21.32 -15.43 17.49
N MET A 382 22.60 -15.68 17.81
CA MET A 382 23.00 -16.18 19.12
C MET A 382 23.05 -15.04 20.15
N THR A 383 22.33 -15.18 21.26
CA THR A 383 22.24 -14.17 22.32
C THR A 383 23.15 -14.50 23.52
N GLU A 384 23.43 -13.51 24.37
CA GLU A 384 24.14 -13.66 25.65
C GLU A 384 23.36 -12.92 26.75
N GLY A 385 22.67 -13.69 27.60
CA GLY A 385 21.76 -13.13 28.61
C GLY A 385 20.64 -12.31 27.96
N LYS A 386 20.45 -11.07 28.43
CA LYS A 386 19.49 -10.11 27.84
C LYS A 386 20.05 -9.34 26.63
N GLY A 387 21.29 -9.61 26.23
CA GLY A 387 21.99 -8.91 25.16
C GLY A 387 21.99 -9.67 23.83
N PHE A 388 21.94 -8.91 22.73
CA PHE A 388 22.03 -9.44 21.36
C PHE A 388 23.47 -9.56 20.82
N THR A 389 24.45 -9.03 21.56
CA THR A 389 25.87 -9.12 21.22
C THR A 389 26.58 -10.04 22.20
N ARG A 390 27.66 -10.67 21.73
CA ARG A 390 28.46 -11.61 22.53
C ARG A 390 29.94 -11.25 22.47
N ARG A 391 30.69 -11.58 23.52
CA ARG A 391 32.16 -11.57 23.47
C ARG A 391 32.62 -12.89 22.87
N GLU A 392 33.29 -12.83 21.73
CA GLU A 392 33.74 -14.00 20.99
C GLU A 392 35.25 -13.92 20.80
N ARG A 393 35.93 -15.03 21.06
CA ARG A 393 37.36 -15.16 20.77
C ARG A 393 37.53 -15.45 19.27
N ILE A 394 38.27 -14.60 18.59
CA ILE A 394 38.59 -14.73 17.17
C ILE A 394 40.10 -14.94 17.04
N GLY A 395 40.49 -16.11 16.57
CA GLY A 395 41.90 -16.51 16.53
C GLY A 395 42.57 -16.67 17.91
N PRO A 396 43.90 -16.87 17.94
CA PRO A 396 44.65 -17.21 19.15
C PRO A 396 44.94 -16.05 20.13
N GLY A 397 44.19 -14.94 20.14
CA GLY A 397 44.46 -13.89 21.14
C GLY A 397 43.45 -12.77 21.32
N GLU A 398 42.58 -12.50 20.34
CA GLU A 398 41.73 -11.31 20.39
C GLU A 398 40.27 -11.66 20.66
N THR A 399 39.65 -10.89 21.54
CA THR A 399 38.23 -11.02 21.88
C THR A 399 37.48 -9.82 21.37
N TYR A 400 36.46 -10.06 20.55
CA TYR A 400 35.64 -9.02 19.95
C TYR A 400 34.21 -9.10 20.48
N ARG A 401 33.56 -7.94 20.64
CA ARG A 401 32.11 -7.87 20.85
C ARG A 401 31.47 -7.90 19.47
N VAL A 402 30.59 -8.86 19.20
CA VAL A 402 30.03 -9.11 17.87
C VAL A 402 28.58 -9.58 17.94
N TYR A 403 27.86 -9.43 16.83
CA TYR A 403 26.62 -10.15 16.56
C TYR A 403 26.97 -11.48 15.89
N ARG A 404 26.56 -12.61 16.47
CA ARG A 404 26.83 -13.94 15.90
C ARG A 404 25.58 -14.48 15.22
N LEU A 405 25.61 -14.47 13.90
CA LEU A 405 24.56 -14.97 13.02
C LEU A 405 24.81 -16.45 12.72
N LEU A 406 23.74 -17.24 12.82
CA LEU A 406 23.78 -18.68 12.67
C LEU A 406 23.53 -19.10 11.19
N PRO A 407 23.96 -20.31 10.79
CA PRO A 407 24.02 -20.69 9.38
C PRO A 407 22.69 -20.63 8.63
N GLY A 408 21.59 -20.96 9.32
CA GLY A 408 20.25 -20.97 8.74
C GLY A 408 19.77 -19.60 8.23
N ILE A 409 20.51 -18.51 8.50
CA ILE A 409 20.12 -17.18 8.05
C ILE A 409 20.11 -17.04 6.52
N LEU A 410 20.99 -17.72 5.79
CA LEU A 410 21.06 -17.63 4.32
C LEU A 410 20.07 -18.56 3.61
N GLU A 411 19.54 -19.56 4.33
CA GLU A 411 18.69 -20.62 3.78
C GLU A 411 17.22 -20.46 4.17
N CYS A 412 16.90 -19.61 5.14
CA CYS A 412 15.53 -19.42 5.59
C CYS A 412 14.72 -18.49 4.67
N GLU A 413 13.42 -18.81 4.53
CA GLU A 413 12.49 -17.91 3.86
C GLU A 413 12.25 -16.63 4.70
N PRO A 414 12.24 -15.43 4.08
CA PRO A 414 12.07 -14.15 4.77
C PRO A 414 10.80 -13.98 5.63
#